data_AF-A0A957LG50-F1
#
_entry.id   AF-A0A957LG50-F1
#
_cell.length_a   1.000
_cell.length_b   1.000
_cell.length_c   1.000
_cell.angle_alpha   90.00
_cell.angle_beta   90.00
_cell.angle_gamma   90.00
#
_symmetry.space_group_name_H-M   'P 1'
#
loop_
_entity.id
_entity.type
_entity.pdbx_description
1 polymer ?
#
loop_
_entity_poly.entity_id
_entity_poly.type
_entity_poly.pdbx_seq_one_letter_code
_entity_poly.pdbx_strand_id
1 'polypeptide(L)'
;MFSQADLQELLSFDAGDHRVLSLYLNADVGEESRETIKLRVRNLLKEAGPQHSADAEAIERYLDHSHDWSKPGLAIFSCAAKDFFRVYETAVAFRNRIRCNKTPYVKPIAHLLDYYAHYGVVLVDRVGARFFEYHLGELQETEGTIGEDVRKLKDGRGSSAVGMRGGGEGARQENEAIQRNLREAAQEAMNFFANRDIRRLFIGGTAETVAQYREYLPKQLQTRIANTFSIDMDAPENEVREQTIELLKEANAIREQKLVEAMITAAAKNGNAVTGLQDTLQAAYESRIDTLIISDGYRTPGYHYANSGYLSASLLIDTPEAAGEPEEVDDVVEAAVTKTLSSGGHVEVISENNTLESIGRIGAILRY
;
A
#
# COMPACT_ATOMS: atom_id res chain seq x y z
N MET A 1 -0.98 6.83 -13.26
CA MET A 1 -0.98 6.17 -11.94
C MET A 1 0.06 5.08 -11.97
N PHE A 2 0.83 4.91 -10.89
CA PHE A 2 1.87 3.87 -10.85
C PHE A 2 1.25 2.47 -10.92
N SER A 3 1.87 1.58 -11.67
CA SER A 3 1.41 0.23 -11.96
C SER A 3 2.52 -0.81 -11.83
N GLN A 4 2.16 -2.09 -11.89
CA GLN A 4 3.13 -3.18 -11.90
C GLN A 4 4.03 -3.16 -13.15
N ALA A 5 3.54 -2.65 -14.28
CA ALA A 5 4.35 -2.47 -15.49
C ALA A 5 5.43 -1.39 -15.30
N ASP A 6 5.08 -0.29 -14.62
CA ASP A 6 6.03 0.77 -14.28
C ASP A 6 7.10 0.27 -13.31
N LEU A 7 6.72 -0.57 -12.33
CA LEU A 7 7.69 -1.23 -11.44
C LEU A 7 8.65 -2.12 -12.23
N GLN A 8 8.14 -2.89 -13.21
CA GLN A 8 8.98 -3.73 -14.07
C GLN A 8 9.92 -2.89 -14.95
N GLU A 9 9.49 -1.74 -15.46
CA GLU A 9 10.35 -0.80 -16.18
C GLU A 9 11.51 -0.34 -15.27
N LEU A 10 11.20 0.07 -14.02
CA LEU A 10 12.22 0.50 -13.05
C LEU A 10 13.21 -0.63 -12.71
N LEU A 11 12.73 -1.85 -12.53
CA LEU A 11 13.57 -3.02 -12.21
C LEU A 11 14.48 -3.45 -13.38
N SER A 12 14.03 -3.23 -14.62
CA SER A 12 14.77 -3.60 -15.83
C SER A 12 15.70 -2.51 -16.34
N PHE A 13 15.64 -1.30 -15.78
CA PHE A 13 16.50 -0.19 -16.18
C PHE A 13 17.95 -0.41 -15.74
N ASP A 14 18.86 -0.44 -16.71
CA ASP A 14 20.30 -0.52 -16.50
C ASP A 14 20.98 0.81 -16.86
N ALA A 15 21.56 1.47 -15.85
CA ALA A 15 22.29 2.72 -16.03
C ALA A 15 23.70 2.52 -16.61
N GLY A 16 24.20 1.27 -16.70
CA GLY A 16 25.57 0.96 -17.05
C GLY A 16 26.56 1.53 -16.03
N ASP A 17 27.49 2.36 -16.49
CA ASP A 17 28.48 3.03 -15.62
C ASP A 17 27.92 4.28 -14.91
N HIS A 18 26.70 4.70 -15.23
CA HIS A 18 26.05 5.84 -14.59
C HIS A 18 25.27 5.41 -13.34
N ARG A 19 24.84 6.39 -12.53
CA ARG A 19 23.96 6.13 -11.38
C ARG A 19 22.63 6.83 -11.59
N VAL A 20 21.57 6.18 -11.13
CA VAL A 20 20.20 6.69 -11.05
C VAL A 20 20.01 7.43 -9.75
N LEU A 21 19.53 8.67 -9.86
CA LEU A 21 19.08 9.47 -8.74
C LEU A 21 17.60 9.15 -8.47
N SER A 22 17.32 8.56 -7.31
CA SER A 22 15.97 8.23 -6.85
C SER A 22 15.57 9.14 -5.69
N LEU A 23 14.55 9.96 -5.88
CA LEU A 23 14.07 10.94 -4.92
C LEU A 23 12.64 10.59 -4.51
N TYR A 24 12.39 10.54 -3.20
CA TYR A 24 11.07 10.34 -2.62
C TYR A 24 10.75 11.49 -1.68
N LEU A 25 9.54 12.03 -1.79
CA LEU A 25 9.14 13.24 -1.08
C LEU A 25 7.74 13.13 -0.48
N ASN A 26 7.60 13.80 0.67
CA ASN A 26 6.35 14.31 1.17
C ASN A 26 6.19 15.74 0.61
N ALA A 27 5.28 15.90 -0.33
CA ALA A 27 4.91 17.14 -0.99
C ALA A 27 3.57 17.69 -0.45
N ASP A 28 3.11 17.23 0.71
CA ASP A 28 1.85 17.69 1.32
C ASP A 28 1.92 19.17 1.71
N VAL A 29 1.21 19.99 0.95
CA VAL A 29 1.09 21.44 1.18
C VAL A 29 0.21 21.80 2.38
N GLY A 30 -0.55 20.84 2.91
CA GLY A 30 -1.29 20.97 4.16
C GLY A 30 -0.39 20.90 5.39
N GLU A 31 0.72 20.17 5.32
CA GLU A 31 1.70 20.06 6.39
C GLU A 31 2.78 21.16 6.31
N GLU A 32 3.33 21.41 5.12
CA GLU A 32 4.42 22.37 4.92
C GLU A 32 4.21 23.30 3.73
N SER A 33 4.77 24.51 3.80
CA SER A 33 4.71 25.44 2.66
C SER A 33 5.52 24.91 1.46
N ARG A 34 5.09 25.25 0.24
CA ARG A 34 5.79 24.89 -1.01
C ARG A 34 7.26 25.35 -1.01
N GLU A 35 7.54 26.51 -0.44
CA GLU A 35 8.90 27.06 -0.36
C GLU A 35 9.79 26.21 0.56
N THR A 36 9.25 25.75 1.69
CA THR A 36 9.92 24.84 2.62
C THR A 36 10.22 23.50 1.97
N ILE A 37 9.24 22.93 1.25
CA ILE A 37 9.41 21.66 0.53
C ILE A 37 10.50 21.81 -0.54
N LYS A 38 10.45 22.86 -1.37
CA LYS A 38 11.50 23.14 -2.36
C LYS A 38 12.88 23.30 -1.73
N LEU A 39 12.98 24.02 -0.61
CA LEU A 39 14.24 24.17 0.11
C LEU A 39 14.80 22.82 0.60
N ARG A 40 13.91 21.95 1.13
CA ARG A 40 14.27 20.59 1.55
C ARG A 40 14.77 19.76 0.38
N VAL A 41 14.10 19.83 -0.77
CA VAL A 41 14.57 19.15 -1.99
C VAL A 41 15.96 19.62 -2.38
N ARG A 42 16.22 20.93 -2.41
CA ARG A 42 17.57 21.45 -2.72
C ARG A 42 18.63 20.94 -1.75
N ASN A 43 18.30 20.78 -0.47
CA ASN A 43 19.23 20.22 0.50
C ASN A 43 19.48 18.73 0.24
N LEU A 44 18.44 17.94 -0.05
CA LEU A 44 18.59 16.53 -0.43
C LEU A 44 19.41 16.38 -1.73
N LEU A 45 19.15 17.19 -2.74
CA LEU A 45 19.91 17.16 -4.01
C LEU A 45 21.39 17.49 -3.80
N LYS A 46 21.74 18.35 -2.83
CA LYS A 46 23.14 18.61 -2.48
C LYS A 46 23.82 17.39 -1.85
N GLU A 47 23.08 16.56 -1.09
CA GLU A 47 23.61 15.32 -0.50
C GLU A 47 23.99 14.28 -1.56
N ALA A 48 23.35 14.31 -2.75
CA ALA A 48 23.68 13.42 -3.86
C ALA A 48 25.08 13.67 -4.44
N GLY A 49 25.64 14.86 -4.23
CA GLY A 49 26.96 15.25 -4.70
C GLY A 49 26.99 15.84 -6.12
N PRO A 50 28.12 16.48 -6.49
CA PRO A 50 28.22 17.29 -7.71
C PRO A 50 28.14 16.49 -9.01
N GLN A 51 28.45 15.19 -8.97
CA GLN A 51 28.38 14.29 -10.12
C GLN A 51 26.96 14.11 -10.69
N HIS A 52 25.93 14.47 -9.92
CA HIS A 52 24.51 14.39 -10.29
C HIS A 52 23.88 15.75 -10.58
N SER A 53 24.68 16.78 -10.90
CA SER A 53 24.16 18.13 -11.14
C SER A 53 23.11 18.19 -12.26
N ALA A 54 23.32 17.48 -13.37
CA ALA A 54 22.35 17.43 -14.47
C ALA A 54 21.01 16.79 -14.04
N ASP A 55 21.06 15.72 -13.24
CA ASP A 55 19.86 15.08 -12.65
C ASP A 55 19.15 16.01 -11.67
N ALA A 56 19.90 16.67 -10.80
CA ALA A 56 19.38 17.62 -9.83
C ALA A 56 18.68 18.80 -10.51
N GLU A 57 19.28 19.37 -11.56
CA GLU A 57 18.66 20.44 -12.35
C GLU A 57 17.37 19.97 -13.04
N ALA A 58 17.34 18.75 -13.56
CA ALA A 58 16.12 18.21 -14.17
C ALA A 58 14.98 18.09 -13.14
N ILE A 59 15.29 17.63 -11.93
CA ILE A 59 14.34 17.53 -10.82
C ILE A 59 13.85 18.92 -10.38
N GLU A 60 14.76 19.88 -10.20
CA GLU A 60 14.38 21.25 -9.80
C GLU A 60 13.47 21.90 -10.85
N ARG A 61 13.80 21.78 -12.14
CA ARG A 61 12.96 22.28 -13.24
C ARG A 61 11.57 21.64 -13.23
N TYR A 62 11.47 20.34 -12.97
CA TYR A 62 10.18 19.66 -12.85
C TYR A 62 9.32 20.23 -11.71
N LEU A 63 9.92 20.41 -10.53
CA LEU A 63 9.23 20.96 -9.35
C LEU A 63 8.80 22.42 -9.50
N ASP A 64 9.52 23.19 -10.32
CA ASP A 64 9.20 24.58 -10.58
C ASP A 64 8.11 24.78 -11.64
N HIS A 65 7.97 23.87 -12.60
CA HIS A 65 7.13 24.10 -13.78
C HIS A 65 6.01 23.08 -13.98
N SER A 66 6.19 21.84 -13.54
CA SER A 66 5.33 20.72 -13.97
C SER A 66 4.64 19.99 -12.83
N HIS A 67 5.15 20.07 -11.60
CA HIS A 67 4.60 19.31 -10.48
C HIS A 67 3.22 19.83 -10.03
N ASP A 68 2.26 18.91 -9.92
CA ASP A 68 0.97 19.17 -9.30
C ASP A 68 1.06 19.01 -7.78
N TRP A 69 0.99 20.14 -7.07
CA TRP A 69 1.01 20.22 -5.61
C TRP A 69 -0.29 19.75 -4.94
N SER A 70 -1.25 19.21 -5.71
CA SER A 70 -2.46 18.58 -5.17
C SER A 70 -2.18 17.22 -4.54
N LYS A 71 -1.10 16.54 -4.96
CA LYS A 71 -0.74 15.20 -4.49
C LYS A 71 0.38 15.24 -3.45
N PRO A 72 0.21 14.61 -2.28
CA PRO A 72 1.17 14.67 -1.18
C PRO A 72 2.39 13.78 -1.39
N GLY A 73 2.35 12.78 -2.28
CA GLY A 73 3.47 11.88 -2.53
C GLY A 73 4.10 12.08 -3.90
N LEU A 74 5.43 12.10 -3.93
CA LEU A 74 6.21 12.24 -5.16
C LEU A 74 7.43 11.32 -5.14
N ALA A 75 7.55 10.49 -6.18
CA ALA A 75 8.73 9.68 -6.47
C ALA A 75 9.30 10.05 -7.85
N ILE A 76 10.59 10.38 -7.91
CA ILE A 76 11.29 10.75 -9.15
C ILE A 76 12.52 9.86 -9.32
N PHE A 77 12.71 9.35 -10.53
CA PHE A 77 13.89 8.63 -10.94
C PHE A 77 14.53 9.35 -12.13
N SER A 78 15.79 9.74 -11.99
CA SER A 78 16.54 10.49 -13.01
C SER A 78 17.88 9.84 -13.31
N CYS A 79 18.20 9.71 -14.59
CA CYS A 79 19.53 9.47 -15.11
C CYS A 79 19.68 10.24 -16.43
N ALA A 80 20.15 11.49 -16.35
CA ALA A 80 20.29 12.41 -17.46
C ALA A 80 21.25 11.87 -18.54
N ALA A 81 22.27 11.10 -18.15
CA ALA A 81 23.20 10.47 -19.09
C ALA A 81 22.57 9.42 -20.01
N LYS A 82 21.37 8.93 -19.65
CA LYS A 82 20.62 7.89 -20.38
C LYS A 82 19.24 8.37 -20.83
N ASP A 83 18.98 9.69 -20.76
CA ASP A 83 17.67 10.30 -21.02
C ASP A 83 16.51 9.63 -20.25
N PHE A 84 16.82 9.15 -19.04
CA PHE A 84 15.83 8.48 -18.19
C PHE A 84 15.28 9.46 -17.16
N PHE A 85 13.99 9.76 -17.26
CA PHE A 85 13.27 10.58 -16.29
C PHE A 85 11.86 10.02 -16.10
N ARG A 86 11.55 9.56 -14.89
CA ARG A 86 10.24 9.02 -14.52
C ARG A 86 9.75 9.71 -13.26
N VAL A 87 8.48 10.10 -13.28
CA VAL A 87 7.83 10.76 -12.15
C VAL A 87 6.53 10.04 -11.83
N TYR A 88 6.33 9.75 -10.56
CA TYR A 88 5.13 9.12 -10.04
C TYR A 88 4.58 9.96 -8.89
N GLU A 89 3.39 10.52 -9.09
CA GLU A 89 2.65 11.29 -8.08
C GLU A 89 1.58 10.40 -7.45
N THR A 90 1.48 10.43 -6.12
CA THR A 90 0.68 9.50 -5.32
C THR A 90 -0.13 10.23 -4.26
N ALA A 91 -1.32 9.71 -3.93
CA ALA A 91 -2.14 10.25 -2.84
C ALA A 91 -1.59 9.96 -1.43
N VAL A 92 -0.54 9.15 -1.32
CA VAL A 92 0.14 8.84 -0.06
C VAL A 92 1.53 9.45 -0.08
N ALA A 93 1.85 10.23 0.94
CA ALA A 93 3.16 10.84 1.10
C ALA A 93 4.28 9.81 1.35
N PHE A 94 5.47 10.08 0.82
CA PHE A 94 6.66 9.29 1.13
C PHE A 94 7.51 9.95 2.21
N ARG A 95 8.26 9.15 2.97
CA ARG A 95 9.34 9.68 3.81
C ARG A 95 10.43 10.29 2.92
N ASN A 96 10.68 11.59 3.09
CA ASN A 96 11.71 12.35 2.38
C ASN A 96 13.07 11.64 2.36
N ARG A 97 13.56 11.23 1.18
CA ARG A 97 14.87 10.58 1.02
C ARG A 97 15.39 10.68 -0.42
N ILE A 98 16.71 10.66 -0.58
CA ILE A 98 17.40 10.63 -1.87
C ILE A 98 18.42 9.48 -1.91
N ARG A 99 18.54 8.80 -3.05
CA ARG A 99 19.45 7.65 -3.24
C ARG A 99 20.13 7.72 -4.61
N CYS A 100 21.40 7.33 -4.65
CA CYS A 100 22.23 7.33 -5.85
C CYS A 100 22.81 5.93 -6.07
N ASN A 101 22.17 5.12 -6.89
CA ASN A 101 22.53 3.71 -7.10
C ASN A 101 22.71 3.40 -8.60
N LYS A 102 23.33 2.27 -8.95
CA LYS A 102 23.39 1.81 -10.37
C LYS A 102 22.00 1.46 -10.91
N THR A 103 21.09 1.04 -10.05
CA THR A 103 19.68 0.75 -10.37
C THR A 103 18.74 1.71 -9.64
N PRO A 104 17.50 1.91 -10.13
CA PRO A 104 16.48 2.68 -9.42
C PRO A 104 16.21 2.11 -8.02
N TYR A 105 16.09 2.98 -7.01
CA TYR A 105 15.76 2.57 -5.64
C TYR A 105 14.24 2.36 -5.50
N VAL A 106 13.78 1.12 -5.56
CA VAL A 106 12.35 0.78 -5.72
C VAL A 106 11.66 0.40 -4.40
N LYS A 107 12.40 0.15 -3.32
CA LYS A 107 11.83 -0.22 -2.00
C LYS A 107 10.56 0.56 -1.60
N PRO A 108 10.55 1.92 -1.57
CA PRO A 108 9.39 2.66 -1.09
C PRO A 108 8.19 2.59 -2.05
N ILE A 109 8.43 2.59 -3.37
CA ILE A 109 7.34 2.55 -4.34
C ILE A 109 6.75 1.14 -4.49
N ALA A 110 7.56 0.10 -4.34
CA ALA A 110 7.10 -1.28 -4.25
C ALA A 110 6.22 -1.49 -3.01
N HIS A 111 6.64 -0.95 -1.86
CA HIS A 111 5.83 -0.97 -0.65
C HIS A 111 4.46 -0.28 -0.85
N LEU A 112 4.43 0.86 -1.56
CA LEU A 112 3.16 1.54 -1.87
C LEU A 112 2.19 0.64 -2.65
N LEU A 113 2.67 -0.06 -3.69
CA LEU A 113 1.85 -0.95 -4.52
C LEU A 113 1.19 -2.06 -3.71
N ASP A 114 1.91 -2.64 -2.76
CA ASP A 114 1.39 -3.74 -1.96
C ASP A 114 0.53 -3.27 -0.78
N TYR A 115 0.97 -2.22 -0.07
CA TYR A 115 0.31 -1.72 1.14
C TYR A 115 -1.00 -0.98 0.84
N TYR A 116 -1.03 -0.18 -0.23
CA TYR A 116 -2.19 0.62 -0.66
C TYR A 116 -2.84 0.06 -1.92
N ALA A 117 -2.74 -1.26 -2.14
CA ALA A 117 -3.41 -1.95 -3.23
C ALA A 117 -4.94 -1.73 -3.24
N HIS A 118 -5.61 -2.18 -4.30
CA HIS A 118 -7.06 -2.01 -4.48
C HIS A 118 -7.89 -2.38 -3.24
N TYR A 119 -8.68 -1.44 -2.75
CA TYR A 119 -9.65 -1.66 -1.68
C TYR A 119 -10.99 -0.99 -2.00
N GLY A 120 -12.06 -1.64 -1.57
CA GLY A 120 -13.42 -1.14 -1.69
C GLY A 120 -13.92 -0.55 -0.38
N VAL A 121 -14.79 0.44 -0.48
CA VAL A 121 -15.54 1.00 0.66
C VAL A 121 -17.01 1.02 0.31
N VAL A 122 -17.85 0.56 1.24
CA VAL A 122 -19.31 0.62 1.13
C VAL A 122 -19.83 1.44 2.30
N LEU A 123 -20.46 2.57 2.04
CA LEU A 123 -21.27 3.27 3.03
C LEU A 123 -22.70 2.80 2.91
N VAL A 124 -23.32 2.40 4.01
CA VAL A 124 -24.68 1.87 4.00
C VAL A 124 -25.54 2.51 5.08
N ASP A 125 -26.75 2.87 4.70
CA ASP A 125 -27.83 3.26 5.61
C ASP A 125 -29.11 2.47 5.28
N ARG A 126 -30.18 2.72 6.03
CA ARG A 126 -31.50 2.10 5.89
C ARG A 126 -32.17 2.38 4.53
N VAL A 127 -31.77 3.46 3.87
CA VAL A 127 -32.36 3.92 2.60
C VAL A 127 -31.51 3.49 1.40
N GLY A 128 -30.19 3.49 1.52
CA GLY A 128 -29.33 3.29 0.35
C GLY A 128 -27.88 2.97 0.71
N ALA A 129 -27.03 3.00 -0.31
CA ALA A 129 -25.60 2.76 -0.16
C ALA A 129 -24.77 3.59 -1.15
N ARG A 130 -23.52 3.85 -0.79
CA ARG A 130 -22.50 4.45 -1.67
C ARG A 130 -21.29 3.53 -1.72
N PHE A 131 -20.75 3.36 -2.90
CA PHE A 131 -19.63 2.48 -3.18
C PHE A 131 -18.45 3.32 -3.66
N PHE A 132 -17.27 3.00 -3.16
CA PHE A 132 -16.02 3.63 -3.57
C PHE A 132 -15.01 2.53 -3.85
N GLU A 133 -14.26 2.72 -4.92
CA GLU A 133 -13.04 1.97 -5.16
C GLU A 133 -11.85 2.91 -5.02
N TYR A 134 -10.88 2.48 -4.22
CA TYR A 134 -9.61 3.15 -4.08
C TYR A 134 -8.48 2.25 -4.57
N HIS A 135 -7.47 2.88 -5.18
CA HIS A 135 -6.22 2.25 -5.53
C HIS A 135 -5.09 3.24 -5.21
N LEU A 136 -4.02 2.79 -4.55
CA LEU A 136 -2.90 3.63 -4.08
C LEU A 136 -3.33 4.88 -3.28
N GLY A 137 -4.44 4.77 -2.54
CA GLY A 137 -5.04 5.88 -1.80
C GLY A 137 -5.81 6.89 -2.66
N GLU A 138 -5.96 6.66 -3.97
CA GLU A 138 -6.72 7.50 -4.90
C GLU A 138 -8.06 6.87 -5.23
N LEU A 139 -9.12 7.69 -5.20
CA LEU A 139 -10.43 7.29 -5.68
C LEU A 139 -10.35 6.97 -7.17
N GLN A 140 -10.73 5.75 -7.54
CA GLN A 140 -10.83 5.33 -8.93
C GLN A 140 -12.23 5.57 -9.46
N GLU A 141 -13.24 5.17 -8.69
CA GLU A 141 -14.62 5.24 -9.12
C GLU A 141 -15.54 5.27 -7.89
N THR A 142 -16.67 5.95 -8.05
CA THR A 142 -17.74 5.97 -7.04
C THR A 142 -19.08 5.76 -7.72
N GLU A 143 -19.94 4.99 -7.06
CA GLU A 143 -21.33 4.79 -7.44
C GLU A 143 -22.20 4.91 -6.19
N GLY A 144 -23.49 5.16 -6.35
CA GLY A 144 -24.40 5.20 -5.22
C GLY A 144 -25.82 4.86 -5.64
N THR A 145 -26.53 4.27 -4.70
CA THR A 145 -27.92 3.85 -4.87
C THR A 145 -28.76 4.40 -3.73
N ILE A 146 -29.91 4.92 -4.11
CA ILE A 146 -30.93 5.42 -3.20
C ILE A 146 -32.14 4.49 -3.37
N GLY A 147 -32.46 3.71 -2.35
CA GLY A 147 -33.65 2.88 -2.27
C GLY A 147 -34.88 3.66 -1.82
N GLU A 148 -35.94 2.96 -1.43
CA GLU A 148 -37.20 3.59 -1.04
C GLU A 148 -37.05 4.38 0.29
N ASP A 149 -37.59 5.60 0.33
CA ASP A 149 -37.54 6.51 1.47
C ASP A 149 -38.30 5.93 2.68
N VAL A 150 -37.55 5.55 3.72
CA VAL A 150 -38.08 4.92 4.94
C VAL A 150 -38.54 6.02 5.90
N ARG A 151 -39.76 6.54 5.69
CA ARG A 151 -40.37 7.48 6.64
C ARG A 151 -40.76 6.74 7.92
N LYS A 152 -40.08 7.02 9.04
CA LYS A 152 -40.57 6.67 10.38
C LYS A 152 -41.98 7.24 10.56
N LEU A 153 -43.00 6.38 10.57
CA LEU A 153 -44.30 6.79 11.09
C LEU A 153 -44.09 7.07 12.58
N LYS A 154 -44.13 8.36 12.97
CA LYS A 154 -44.03 8.80 14.36
C LYS A 154 -44.92 7.94 15.28
N ASP A 155 -44.30 7.23 16.21
CA ASP A 155 -44.99 6.70 17.37
C ASP A 155 -45.51 7.85 18.23
N GLY A 156 -46.85 7.98 18.27
CA GLY A 156 -47.62 8.91 19.11
C GLY A 156 -48.27 10.04 18.31
N ARG A 157 -49.57 10.34 18.39
CA ARG A 157 -50.51 10.23 19.52
C ARG A 157 -51.88 10.74 19.02
N GLY A 158 -52.97 10.00 19.24
CA GLY A 158 -54.32 10.58 19.20
C GLY A 158 -55.34 9.86 18.32
N SER A 159 -55.82 8.70 18.75
CA SER A 159 -57.26 8.41 18.76
C SER A 159 -57.51 7.24 19.70
N SER A 160 -58.12 7.57 20.83
CA SER A 160 -58.74 6.66 21.77
C SER A 160 -59.86 5.90 21.04
N ALA A 161 -59.54 4.78 20.41
CA ALA A 161 -60.50 3.78 19.99
C ALA A 161 -60.09 2.45 20.62
N VAL A 162 -60.77 2.09 21.69
CA VAL A 162 -60.65 0.82 22.40
C VAL A 162 -60.89 -0.30 21.38
N GLY A 163 -59.86 -1.07 21.02
CA GLY A 163 -60.03 -2.37 20.35
C GLY A 163 -59.14 -2.71 19.15
N MET A 164 -58.34 -1.80 18.57
CA MET A 164 -57.48 -2.17 17.43
C MET A 164 -56.02 -2.43 17.82
N ARG A 165 -55.58 -3.69 17.62
CA ARG A 165 -54.17 -4.12 17.57
C ARG A 165 -53.52 -3.54 16.31
N GLY A 166 -53.18 -2.25 16.29
CA GLY A 166 -52.71 -1.54 15.08
C GLY A 166 -51.26 -1.07 15.09
N GLY A 167 -50.44 -1.42 16.09
CA GLY A 167 -49.04 -0.96 16.19
C GLY A 167 -48.01 -1.83 15.43
N GLY A 168 -48.42 -2.99 14.90
CA GLY A 168 -47.50 -3.95 14.30
C GLY A 168 -47.32 -3.84 12.78
N GLU A 169 -48.30 -3.28 12.05
CA GLU A 169 -48.29 -3.29 10.58
C GLU A 169 -47.34 -2.23 10.00
N GLY A 170 -47.31 -1.01 10.58
CA GLY A 170 -46.39 0.05 10.15
C GLY A 170 -44.92 -0.28 10.40
N ALA A 171 -44.59 -0.81 11.58
CA ALA A 171 -43.22 -1.23 11.91
C ALA A 171 -42.75 -2.45 11.09
N ARG A 172 -43.66 -3.35 10.68
CA ARG A 172 -43.34 -4.46 9.79
C ARG A 172 -43.04 -3.98 8.37
N GLN A 173 -43.85 -3.08 7.84
CA GLN A 173 -43.65 -2.51 6.52
C GLN A 173 -42.36 -1.67 6.45
N GLU A 174 -42.04 -0.92 7.52
CA GLU A 174 -40.76 -0.21 7.65
C GLU A 174 -39.56 -1.17 7.63
N ASN A 175 -39.62 -2.26 8.41
CA ASN A 175 -38.56 -3.27 8.43
C ASN A 175 -38.42 -4.02 7.10
N GLU A 176 -39.53 -4.33 6.41
CA GLU A 176 -39.51 -4.96 5.09
C GLU A 176 -38.86 -4.06 4.02
N ALA A 177 -39.14 -2.75 4.06
CA ALA A 177 -38.51 -1.77 3.17
C ALA A 177 -37.00 -1.69 3.42
N ILE A 178 -36.58 -1.60 4.68
CA ILE A 178 -35.15 -1.59 5.05
C ILE A 178 -34.46 -2.86 4.54
N GLN A 179 -35.03 -4.05 4.79
CA GLN A 179 -34.43 -5.31 4.34
C GLN A 179 -34.35 -5.40 2.81
N ARG A 180 -35.32 -4.85 2.09
CA ARG A 180 -35.29 -4.78 0.63
C ARG A 180 -34.17 -3.87 0.15
N ASN A 181 -34.08 -2.64 0.67
CA ASN A 181 -33.04 -1.68 0.34
C ASN A 181 -31.64 -2.27 0.59
N LEU A 182 -31.43 -2.91 1.74
CA LEU A 182 -30.14 -3.54 2.08
C LEU A 182 -29.79 -4.71 1.16
N ARG A 183 -30.78 -5.51 0.75
CA ARG A 183 -30.57 -6.61 -0.20
C ARG A 183 -30.22 -6.09 -1.60
N GLU A 184 -30.90 -5.03 -2.05
CA GLU A 184 -30.64 -4.38 -3.34
C GLU A 184 -29.24 -3.76 -3.36
N ALA A 185 -28.88 -3.00 -2.32
CA ALA A 185 -27.55 -2.44 -2.14
C ALA A 185 -26.45 -3.53 -2.16
N ALA A 186 -26.71 -4.70 -1.56
CA ALA A 186 -25.74 -5.81 -1.54
C ALA A 186 -25.54 -6.41 -2.94
N GLN A 187 -26.60 -6.47 -3.75
CA GLN A 187 -26.53 -6.94 -5.12
C GLN A 187 -25.80 -5.95 -6.04
N GLU A 188 -25.98 -4.65 -5.81
CA GLU A 188 -25.28 -3.62 -6.57
C GLU A 188 -23.81 -3.52 -6.19
N ALA A 189 -23.48 -3.64 -4.90
CA ALA A 189 -22.09 -3.76 -4.48
C ALA A 189 -21.40 -4.94 -5.18
N MET A 190 -22.11 -6.07 -5.36
CA MET A 190 -21.60 -7.20 -6.13
C MET A 190 -21.29 -6.81 -7.58
N ASN A 191 -22.20 -6.08 -8.23
CA ASN A 191 -22.04 -5.66 -9.63
C ASN A 191 -20.88 -4.65 -9.76
N PHE A 192 -20.83 -3.66 -8.87
CA PHE A 192 -19.78 -2.64 -8.82
C PHE A 192 -18.40 -3.30 -8.66
N PHE A 193 -18.25 -4.22 -7.71
CA PHE A 193 -16.98 -4.89 -7.45
C PHE A 193 -16.69 -6.14 -8.32
N ALA A 194 -17.58 -6.54 -9.24
CA ALA A 194 -17.47 -7.80 -9.97
C ALA A 194 -16.19 -7.92 -10.81
N ASN A 195 -15.79 -6.83 -11.48
CA ASN A 195 -14.62 -6.77 -12.36
C ASN A 195 -13.43 -6.04 -11.72
N ARG A 196 -13.44 -5.90 -10.38
CA ARG A 196 -12.45 -5.12 -9.64
C ARG A 196 -11.68 -6.02 -8.69
N ASP A 197 -10.36 -5.93 -8.75
CA ASP A 197 -9.45 -6.75 -7.95
C ASP A 197 -9.28 -6.23 -6.52
N ILE A 198 -10.39 -5.89 -5.85
CA ILE A 198 -10.36 -5.43 -4.47
C ILE A 198 -9.83 -6.55 -3.55
N ARG A 199 -8.75 -6.25 -2.83
CA ARG A 199 -8.15 -7.17 -1.84
C ARG A 199 -8.80 -7.03 -0.47
N ARG A 200 -9.42 -5.89 -0.20
CA ARG A 200 -10.02 -5.51 1.08
C ARG A 200 -11.32 -4.73 0.84
N LEU A 201 -12.24 -4.87 1.79
CA LEU A 201 -13.52 -4.19 1.80
C LEU A 201 -13.76 -3.57 3.19
N PHE A 202 -14.06 -2.28 3.23
CA PHE A 202 -14.48 -1.59 4.44
C PHE A 202 -15.96 -1.25 4.35
N ILE A 203 -16.69 -1.40 5.46
CA ILE A 203 -18.12 -1.07 5.50
C ILE A 203 -18.37 0.02 6.54
N GLY A 204 -18.85 1.17 6.07
CA GLY A 204 -19.20 2.34 6.86
C GLY A 204 -20.70 2.42 7.09
N GLY A 205 -21.13 2.75 8.32
CA GLY A 205 -22.53 2.98 8.64
C GLY A 205 -22.81 2.76 10.12
N THR A 206 -24.09 2.75 10.51
CA THR A 206 -24.44 2.40 11.89
C THR A 206 -24.21 0.91 12.15
N ALA A 207 -23.83 0.55 13.39
CA ALA A 207 -23.56 -0.85 13.75
C ALA A 207 -24.74 -1.80 13.46
N GLU A 208 -25.97 -1.31 13.60
CA GLU A 208 -27.19 -2.06 13.29
C GLU A 208 -27.31 -2.31 11.78
N THR A 209 -27.21 -1.26 10.97
CA THR A 209 -27.32 -1.37 9.50
C THR A 209 -26.21 -2.24 8.91
N VAL A 210 -24.97 -2.06 9.37
CA VAL A 210 -23.81 -2.82 8.90
C VAL A 210 -23.97 -4.31 9.21
N ALA A 211 -24.46 -4.66 10.40
CA ALA A 211 -24.71 -6.05 10.77
C ALA A 211 -25.74 -6.72 9.84
N GLN A 212 -26.86 -6.04 9.56
CA GLN A 212 -27.89 -6.54 8.65
C GLN A 212 -27.38 -6.62 7.20
N TYR A 213 -26.70 -5.59 6.72
CA TYR A 213 -26.14 -5.53 5.37
C TYR A 213 -25.16 -6.69 5.11
N ARG A 214 -24.33 -7.01 6.10
CA ARG A 214 -23.36 -8.11 6.03
C ARG A 214 -24.02 -9.47 5.77
N GLU A 215 -25.24 -9.70 6.27
CA GLU A 215 -25.99 -10.95 6.05
C GLU A 215 -26.45 -11.10 4.59
N TYR A 216 -26.75 -9.99 3.92
CA TYR A 216 -27.16 -9.98 2.51
C TYR A 216 -25.99 -9.94 1.53
N LEU A 217 -24.81 -9.51 1.99
CA LEU A 217 -23.62 -9.42 1.16
C LEU A 217 -23.20 -10.82 0.65
N PRO A 218 -22.84 -10.97 -0.64
CA PRO A 218 -22.36 -12.25 -1.15
C PRO A 218 -21.09 -12.74 -0.45
N LYS A 219 -20.95 -14.07 -0.29
CA LYS A 219 -19.80 -14.69 0.41
C LYS A 219 -18.43 -14.21 -0.09
N GLN A 220 -18.29 -13.97 -1.40
CA GLN A 220 -17.06 -13.48 -2.01
C GLN A 220 -16.64 -12.12 -1.43
N LEU A 221 -17.58 -11.18 -1.29
CA LEU A 221 -17.31 -9.87 -0.68
C LEU A 221 -17.20 -9.98 0.85
N GLN A 222 -17.97 -10.86 1.49
CA GLN A 222 -17.84 -11.10 2.94
C GLN A 222 -16.43 -11.53 3.34
N THR A 223 -15.78 -12.38 2.54
CA THR A 223 -14.39 -12.83 2.80
C THR A 223 -13.36 -11.72 2.65
N ARG A 224 -13.70 -10.63 1.95
CA ARG A 224 -12.83 -9.47 1.74
C ARG A 224 -13.02 -8.39 2.81
N ILE A 225 -14.03 -8.50 3.68
CA ILE A 225 -14.28 -7.52 4.74
C ILE A 225 -13.07 -7.45 5.68
N ALA A 226 -12.41 -6.30 5.67
CA ALA A 226 -11.25 -6.01 6.49
C ALA A 226 -11.67 -5.40 7.83
N ASN A 227 -12.55 -4.38 7.79
CA ASN A 227 -13.06 -3.72 8.99
C ASN A 227 -14.41 -3.04 8.72
N THR A 228 -15.08 -2.62 9.79
CA THR A 228 -16.31 -1.83 9.76
C THR A 228 -16.16 -0.59 10.62
N PHE A 229 -16.75 0.54 10.22
CA PHE A 229 -16.58 1.81 10.92
C PHE A 229 -17.86 2.64 10.91
N SER A 230 -17.96 3.57 11.87
CA SER A 230 -19.11 4.45 11.99
C SER A 230 -18.86 5.73 11.20
N ILE A 231 -19.67 5.95 10.17
CA ILE A 231 -19.63 7.17 9.35
C ILE A 231 -21.03 7.40 8.76
N ASP A 232 -21.37 8.65 8.51
CA ASP A 232 -22.63 8.99 7.85
C ASP A 232 -22.59 8.61 6.38
N MET A 233 -23.73 8.16 5.84
CA MET A 233 -23.85 7.80 4.41
C MET A 233 -23.52 8.99 3.51
N ASP A 234 -23.83 10.21 3.93
CA ASP A 234 -23.60 11.44 3.15
C ASP A 234 -22.22 12.07 3.41
N ALA A 235 -21.34 11.38 4.14
CA ALA A 235 -20.00 11.89 4.42
C ALA A 235 -19.24 12.21 3.11
N PRO A 236 -18.49 13.32 3.07
CA PRO A 236 -17.75 13.70 1.88
C PRO A 236 -16.61 12.69 1.63
N GLU A 237 -16.25 12.51 0.35
CA GLU A 237 -15.29 11.46 -0.06
C GLU A 237 -13.93 11.60 0.64
N ASN A 238 -13.45 12.82 0.87
CA ASN A 238 -12.18 13.05 1.55
C ASN A 238 -12.18 12.49 2.99
N GLU A 239 -13.28 12.66 3.73
CA GLU A 239 -13.44 12.11 5.08
C GLU A 239 -13.47 10.57 5.05
N VAL A 240 -14.20 9.99 4.09
CA VAL A 240 -14.27 8.53 3.89
C VAL A 240 -12.88 7.97 3.59
N ARG A 241 -12.13 8.63 2.70
CA ARG A 241 -10.78 8.25 2.31
C ARG A 241 -9.80 8.33 3.49
N GLU A 242 -9.81 9.42 4.26
CA GLU A 242 -8.94 9.58 5.43
C GLU A 242 -9.19 8.48 6.47
N GLN A 243 -10.44 8.23 6.83
CA GLN A 243 -10.77 7.19 7.80
C GLN A 243 -10.39 5.79 7.30
N THR A 244 -10.63 5.50 6.02
CA THR A 244 -10.34 4.17 5.45
C THR A 244 -8.85 3.92 5.25
N ILE A 245 -8.05 4.97 5.00
CA ILE A 245 -6.58 4.88 5.02
C ILE A 245 -6.08 4.47 6.41
N GLU A 246 -6.61 5.06 7.49
CA GLU A 246 -6.21 4.67 8.85
C GLU A 246 -6.60 3.22 9.17
N LEU A 247 -7.83 2.81 8.82
CA LEU A 247 -8.27 1.42 9.00
C LEU A 247 -7.43 0.42 8.17
N LEU A 248 -6.99 0.84 6.98
CA LEU A 248 -6.09 0.04 6.15
C LEU A 248 -4.73 -0.12 6.81
N LYS A 249 -4.18 0.94 7.42
CA LYS A 249 -2.92 0.87 8.17
C LYS A 249 -3.01 -0.11 9.34
N GLU A 250 -4.10 -0.04 10.11
CA GLU A 250 -4.35 -0.97 11.22
C GLU A 250 -4.44 -2.42 10.75
N ALA A 251 -5.21 -2.66 9.67
CA ALA A 251 -5.37 -3.99 9.10
C ALA A 251 -4.05 -4.56 8.57
N ASN A 252 -3.22 -3.72 7.95
CA ASN A 252 -1.90 -4.10 7.48
C ASN A 252 -0.94 -4.40 8.63
N ALA A 253 -0.92 -3.59 9.70
CA ALA A 253 -0.08 -3.84 10.87
C ALA A 253 -0.38 -5.21 11.52
N ILE A 254 -1.66 -5.58 11.64
CA ILE A 254 -2.06 -6.90 12.18
C ILE A 254 -1.56 -8.03 11.25
N ARG A 255 -1.68 -7.85 9.93
CA ARG A 255 -1.23 -8.85 8.95
C ARG A 255 0.29 -9.00 8.96
N GLU A 256 1.01 -7.89 8.99
CA GLU A 256 2.47 -7.83 9.04
C GLU A 256 3.01 -8.51 10.29
N GLN A 257 2.40 -8.26 11.44
CA GLN A 257 2.75 -8.95 12.69
C GLN A 257 2.61 -10.47 12.55
N LYS A 258 1.48 -10.95 12.00
CA LYS A 258 1.27 -12.38 11.75
C LYS A 258 2.28 -12.96 10.76
N LEU A 259 2.66 -12.18 9.75
CA LEU A 259 3.64 -12.58 8.74
C LEU A 259 5.02 -12.76 9.37
N VAL A 260 5.45 -11.81 10.22
CA VAL A 260 6.71 -11.89 10.97
C VAL A 260 6.71 -13.10 11.91
N GLU A 261 5.62 -13.32 12.66
CA GLU A 261 5.48 -14.48 13.55
C GLU A 261 5.53 -15.81 12.80
N ALA A 262 4.89 -15.88 11.63
CA ALA A 262 4.92 -17.06 10.77
C ALA A 262 6.34 -17.35 10.25
N MET A 263 7.06 -16.31 9.79
CA MET A 263 8.45 -16.42 9.35
C MET A 263 9.35 -16.95 10.48
N ILE A 264 9.27 -16.36 11.68
CA ILE A 264 10.08 -16.78 12.84
C ILE A 264 9.77 -18.23 13.22
N THR A 265 8.50 -18.60 13.25
CA THR A 265 8.07 -19.96 13.60
C THR A 265 8.57 -20.98 12.57
N ALA A 266 8.53 -20.64 11.28
CA ALA A 266 9.03 -21.50 10.21
C ALA A 266 10.57 -21.63 10.28
N ALA A 267 11.29 -20.53 10.52
CA ALA A 267 12.74 -20.54 10.64
C ALA A 267 13.21 -21.37 11.86
N ALA A 268 12.55 -21.22 13.01
CA ALA A 268 12.85 -21.98 14.22
C ALA A 268 12.61 -23.51 14.05
N LYS A 269 11.78 -23.91 13.09
CA LYS A 269 11.51 -25.31 12.75
C LYS A 269 12.44 -25.85 11.65
N ASN A 270 13.42 -25.07 11.19
CA ASN A 270 14.20 -25.35 9.98
C ASN A 270 13.30 -25.64 8.76
N GLY A 271 12.16 -24.95 8.70
CA GLY A 271 11.22 -25.02 7.58
C GLY A 271 11.57 -24.01 6.48
N ASN A 272 10.58 -23.65 5.68
CA ASN A 272 10.76 -22.76 4.53
C ASN A 272 10.80 -21.27 4.94
N ALA A 273 11.70 -20.90 5.85
CA ALA A 273 11.96 -19.50 6.19
C ALA A 273 13.38 -19.31 6.75
N VAL A 274 13.92 -18.12 6.55
CA VAL A 274 15.23 -17.68 7.06
C VAL A 274 15.11 -16.32 7.74
N THR A 275 15.99 -16.06 8.70
CA THR A 275 16.05 -14.80 9.45
C THR A 275 17.49 -14.31 9.50
N GLY A 276 17.69 -12.99 9.47
CA GLY A 276 19.02 -12.40 9.48
C GLY A 276 19.58 -12.18 8.08
N LEU A 277 20.55 -11.27 7.99
CA LEU A 277 21.01 -10.73 6.71
C LEU A 277 21.65 -11.78 5.82
N GLN A 278 22.61 -12.54 6.32
CA GLN A 278 23.40 -13.48 5.51
C GLN A 278 22.54 -14.56 4.86
N ASP A 279 21.72 -15.26 5.65
CA ASP A 279 20.84 -16.32 5.13
C ASP A 279 19.80 -15.79 4.16
N THR A 280 19.32 -14.56 4.38
CA THR A 280 18.37 -13.91 3.45
C THR A 280 19.03 -13.53 2.13
N LEU A 281 20.26 -13.01 2.16
CA LEU A 281 21.01 -12.70 0.94
C LEU A 281 21.30 -13.97 0.13
N GLN A 282 21.65 -15.07 0.80
CA GLN A 282 21.83 -16.37 0.18
C GLN A 282 20.53 -16.86 -0.49
N ALA A 283 19.41 -16.80 0.23
CA ALA A 283 18.11 -17.21 -0.32
C ALA A 283 17.67 -16.34 -1.51
N ALA A 284 17.97 -15.03 -1.48
CA ALA A 284 17.69 -14.11 -2.59
C ALA A 284 18.52 -14.48 -3.82
N TYR A 285 19.80 -14.77 -3.63
CA TYR A 285 20.69 -15.24 -4.69
C TYR A 285 20.16 -16.52 -5.35
N GLU A 286 19.77 -17.50 -4.54
CA GLU A 286 19.18 -18.78 -5.00
C GLU A 286 17.77 -18.63 -5.60
N SER A 287 17.18 -17.43 -5.59
CA SER A 287 15.81 -17.15 -6.07
C SER A 287 14.75 -18.02 -5.40
N ARG A 288 15.00 -18.37 -4.13
CA ARG A 288 14.12 -19.21 -3.30
C ARG A 288 13.10 -18.42 -2.52
N ILE A 289 13.27 -17.11 -2.43
CA ILE A 289 12.39 -16.24 -1.67
C ILE A 289 11.02 -16.19 -2.34
N ASP A 290 10.00 -16.54 -1.56
CA ASP A 290 8.61 -16.26 -1.88
C ASP A 290 8.26 -14.84 -1.44
N THR A 291 8.50 -14.54 -0.16
CA THR A 291 8.22 -13.23 0.44
C THR A 291 9.43 -12.76 1.24
N LEU A 292 10.06 -11.68 0.80
CA LEU A 292 11.12 -10.97 1.53
C LEU A 292 10.48 -10.01 2.54
N ILE A 293 10.93 -10.04 3.79
CA ILE A 293 10.42 -9.19 4.86
C ILE A 293 11.57 -8.32 5.38
N ILE A 294 11.40 -6.99 5.33
CA ILE A 294 12.41 -6.04 5.77
C ILE A 294 11.80 -4.92 6.63
N SER A 295 12.57 -4.43 7.61
CA SER A 295 12.20 -3.20 8.33
C SER A 295 12.30 -1.99 7.39
N ASP A 296 11.34 -1.06 7.43
CA ASP A 296 11.44 0.20 6.66
C ASP A 296 12.72 0.96 7.06
N GLY A 297 13.42 1.44 6.05
CA GLY A 297 14.67 2.16 6.21
C GLY A 297 15.87 1.28 6.55
N TYR A 298 15.72 -0.04 6.66
CA TYR A 298 16.85 -0.93 6.89
C TYR A 298 17.79 -0.95 5.67
N ARG A 299 19.06 -0.65 5.95
CA ARG A 299 20.13 -0.51 4.99
C ARG A 299 21.42 -0.97 5.63
N THR A 300 22.18 -1.73 4.86
CA THR A 300 23.48 -2.24 5.27
C THR A 300 24.39 -2.25 4.05
N PRO A 301 25.62 -1.71 4.13
CA PRO A 301 26.62 -1.90 3.11
C PRO A 301 26.93 -3.39 2.91
N GLY A 302 27.36 -3.77 1.72
CA GLY A 302 27.76 -5.13 1.43
C GLY A 302 28.42 -5.25 0.08
N TYR A 303 28.44 -6.47 -0.44
CA TYR A 303 29.11 -6.81 -1.69
C TYR A 303 28.13 -7.45 -2.65
N HIS A 304 28.17 -7.00 -3.90
CA HIS A 304 27.46 -7.57 -5.02
C HIS A 304 28.48 -8.07 -6.04
N TYR A 305 28.30 -9.31 -6.49
CA TYR A 305 29.18 -9.92 -7.46
C TYR A 305 28.51 -9.91 -8.83
N ALA A 306 28.89 -8.96 -9.68
CA ALA A 306 28.18 -8.68 -10.93
C ALA A 306 28.02 -9.90 -11.86
N ASN A 307 29.01 -10.81 -11.88
CA ASN A 307 29.00 -11.98 -12.77
C ASN A 307 28.03 -13.09 -12.32
N SER A 308 27.87 -13.27 -11.02
CA SER A 308 27.03 -14.33 -10.45
C SER A 308 25.66 -13.80 -9.97
N GLY A 309 25.59 -12.54 -9.59
CA GLY A 309 24.48 -11.96 -8.84
C GLY A 309 24.52 -12.29 -7.35
N TYR A 310 25.64 -12.84 -6.84
CA TYR A 310 25.82 -13.17 -5.43
C TYR A 310 25.82 -11.92 -4.55
N LEU A 311 25.18 -12.00 -3.39
CA LEU A 311 25.07 -10.92 -2.42
C LEU A 311 25.66 -11.35 -1.09
N SER A 312 26.51 -10.53 -0.50
CA SER A 312 27.13 -10.81 0.80
C SER A 312 27.18 -9.59 1.69
N ALA A 313 27.06 -9.82 3.00
CA ALA A 313 27.26 -8.80 4.02
C ALA A 313 28.75 -8.51 4.30
N SER A 314 29.66 -9.44 3.95
CA SER A 314 31.11 -9.33 4.20
C SER A 314 31.95 -10.02 3.11
N LEU A 315 33.21 -9.60 2.97
CA LEU A 315 34.16 -10.12 1.96
C LEU A 315 34.57 -11.60 2.17
N LEU A 316 34.27 -12.22 3.32
CA LEU A 316 34.65 -13.59 3.72
C LEU A 316 33.47 -14.14 4.58
N ILE A 317 32.95 -15.38 4.46
CA ILE A 317 33.61 -16.70 4.59
C ILE A 317 33.06 -17.79 3.60
N ASP A 318 31.99 -17.54 2.84
CA ASP A 318 31.33 -18.57 1.99
C ASP A 318 31.02 -18.09 0.57
N THR A 319 31.91 -17.28 -0.03
CA THR A 319 31.75 -16.87 -1.43
C THR A 319 32.00 -18.05 -2.36
N PRO A 320 31.04 -18.42 -3.23
CA PRO A 320 31.28 -19.45 -4.24
C PRO A 320 32.49 -19.07 -5.10
N GLU A 321 33.37 -20.03 -5.41
CA GLU A 321 34.54 -19.76 -6.27
C GLU A 321 34.15 -19.17 -7.64
N ALA A 322 32.92 -19.41 -8.08
CA ALA A 322 32.34 -18.86 -9.32
C ALA A 322 31.78 -17.43 -9.19
N ALA A 323 31.88 -16.78 -8.03
CA ALA A 323 31.21 -15.49 -7.78
C ALA A 323 31.80 -14.33 -8.61
N GLY A 324 33.11 -14.35 -8.88
CA GLY A 324 33.82 -13.27 -9.59
C GLY A 324 34.37 -12.20 -8.65
N GLU A 325 34.64 -10.99 -9.17
CA GLU A 325 35.13 -9.86 -8.35
C GLU A 325 33.98 -9.17 -7.61
N PRO A 326 34.11 -8.90 -6.30
CA PRO A 326 33.11 -8.18 -5.53
C PRO A 326 33.11 -6.69 -5.87
N GLU A 327 31.92 -6.14 -6.10
CA GLU A 327 31.67 -4.70 -6.06
C GLU A 327 31.07 -4.30 -4.72
N GLU A 328 31.60 -3.26 -4.09
CA GLU A 328 31.02 -2.69 -2.88
C GLU A 328 29.72 -1.94 -3.21
N VAL A 329 28.68 -2.17 -2.41
CA VAL A 329 27.37 -1.53 -2.56
C VAL A 329 26.92 -0.95 -1.23
N ASP A 330 26.44 0.30 -1.25
CA ASP A 330 25.99 1.03 -0.07
C ASP A 330 24.73 0.41 0.60
N ASP A 331 23.95 -0.36 -0.16
CA ASP A 331 22.72 -1.00 0.30
C ASP A 331 22.53 -2.37 -0.36
N VAL A 332 23.09 -3.42 0.25
CA VAL A 332 22.93 -4.80 -0.22
C VAL A 332 21.49 -5.30 -0.09
N VAL A 333 20.71 -4.71 0.81
CA VAL A 333 19.29 -5.03 0.99
C VAL A 333 18.48 -4.56 -0.22
N GLU A 334 18.85 -3.45 -0.87
CA GLU A 334 18.22 -3.02 -2.14
C GLU A 334 18.47 -4.01 -3.27
N ALA A 335 19.68 -4.56 -3.34
CA ALA A 335 19.99 -5.59 -4.32
C ALA A 335 19.15 -6.86 -4.08
N ALA A 336 18.96 -7.26 -2.82
CA ALA A 336 18.09 -8.38 -2.46
C ALA A 336 16.61 -8.13 -2.82
N VAL A 337 16.12 -6.91 -2.62
CA VAL A 337 14.76 -6.49 -3.03
C VAL A 337 14.62 -6.58 -4.54
N THR A 338 15.54 -5.97 -5.30
CA THR A 338 15.55 -5.97 -6.77
C THR A 338 15.56 -7.40 -7.31
N LYS A 339 16.42 -8.26 -6.75
CA LYS A 339 16.51 -9.67 -7.12
C LYS A 339 15.23 -10.43 -6.81
N THR A 340 14.66 -10.24 -5.62
CA THR A 340 13.42 -10.91 -5.20
C THR A 340 12.26 -10.56 -6.13
N LEU A 341 12.05 -9.27 -6.40
CA LEU A 341 11.00 -8.79 -7.30
C LEU A 341 11.20 -9.30 -8.73
N SER A 342 12.45 -9.29 -9.22
CA SER A 342 12.79 -9.77 -10.58
C SER A 342 12.59 -11.29 -10.73
N SER A 343 12.75 -12.07 -9.65
CA SER A 343 12.46 -13.51 -9.60
C SER A 343 10.99 -13.84 -9.30
N GLY A 344 10.12 -12.82 -9.32
CA GLY A 344 8.67 -12.93 -9.08
C GLY A 344 8.28 -13.17 -7.62
N GLY A 345 9.18 -12.91 -6.68
CA GLY A 345 8.86 -12.90 -5.25
C GLY A 345 8.20 -11.60 -4.82
N HIS A 346 7.64 -11.60 -3.61
CA HIS A 346 7.01 -10.45 -2.97
C HIS A 346 7.96 -9.78 -1.98
N VAL A 347 7.78 -8.48 -1.75
CA VAL A 347 8.59 -7.71 -0.79
C VAL A 347 7.66 -6.96 0.14
N GLU A 348 7.79 -7.26 1.42
CA GLU A 348 7.00 -6.70 2.50
C GLU A 348 7.90 -5.80 3.35
N VAL A 349 7.61 -4.49 3.32
CA VAL A 349 8.37 -3.49 4.06
C VAL A 349 7.58 -3.09 5.29
N ILE A 350 8.02 -3.55 6.45
CA ILE A 350 7.28 -3.40 7.70
C ILE A 350 7.80 -2.18 8.46
N SER A 351 6.89 -1.30 8.84
CA SER A 351 7.22 -0.15 9.70
C SER A 351 7.07 -0.54 11.17
N GLU A 352 8.03 -0.17 12.00
CA GLU A 352 7.91 -0.17 13.48
C GLU A 352 7.53 -1.53 14.11
N ASN A 353 8.29 -2.59 13.80
CA ASN A 353 8.09 -3.92 14.38
C ASN A 353 9.26 -4.36 15.28
N ASN A 354 9.07 -4.31 16.59
CA ASN A 354 10.11 -4.68 17.58
C ASN A 354 10.61 -6.13 17.43
N THR A 355 9.74 -7.05 17.03
CA THR A 355 10.13 -8.45 16.82
C THR A 355 11.07 -8.58 15.64
N LEU A 356 10.74 -7.96 14.49
CA LEU A 356 11.60 -7.92 13.32
C LEU A 356 12.95 -7.24 13.61
N GLU A 357 12.93 -6.16 14.40
CA GLU A 357 14.13 -5.45 14.85
C GLU A 357 15.09 -6.37 15.63
N SER A 358 14.55 -7.18 16.54
CA SER A 358 15.34 -8.09 17.39
C SER A 358 15.97 -9.27 16.65
N ILE A 359 15.43 -9.67 15.50
CA ILE A 359 15.92 -10.80 14.70
C ILE A 359 16.82 -10.37 13.53
N GLY A 360 17.26 -9.11 13.53
CA GLY A 360 18.21 -8.60 12.54
C GLY A 360 17.60 -7.78 11.40
N ARG A 361 16.33 -7.34 11.51
CA ARG A 361 15.65 -6.38 10.60
C ARG A 361 15.35 -6.89 9.19
N ILE A 362 15.64 -8.15 8.92
CA ILE A 362 15.45 -8.80 7.63
C ILE A 362 15.22 -10.30 7.81
N GLY A 363 14.37 -10.86 6.96
CA GLY A 363 14.17 -12.30 6.82
C GLY A 363 13.36 -12.61 5.57
N ALA A 364 13.11 -13.89 5.30
CA ALA A 364 12.32 -14.30 4.16
C ALA A 364 11.56 -15.59 4.41
N ILE A 365 10.39 -15.71 3.80
CA ILE A 365 9.66 -16.96 3.60
C ILE A 365 10.09 -17.53 2.24
N LEU A 366 10.39 -18.82 2.20
CA LEU A 366 10.93 -19.51 1.03
C LEU A 366 9.86 -20.33 0.31
N ARG A 367 10.01 -20.48 -1.00
CA ARG A 367 9.15 -21.34 -1.84
C ARG A 367 9.41 -22.83 -1.57
N TYR A 368 10.67 -23.20 -1.38
CA TYR A 368 11.15 -24.58 -1.21
C TYR A 368 12.45 -24.67 -0.43
#